data_AF-A0A2I0JXR1-F1
#
_entry.id   AF-A0A2I0JXR1-F1
#
_cell.length_a   1.000
_cell.length_b   1.000
_cell.length_c   1.000
_cell.angle_alpha   90.00
_cell.angle_beta   90.00
_cell.angle_gamma   90.00
#
_symmetry.space_group_name_H-M   'P 1'
#
loop_
_entity.id
_entity.type
_entity.pdbx_description
1 polymer ?
#
loop_
_entity_poly.entity_id
_entity_poly.type
_entity_poly.pdbx_seq_one_letter_code
_entity_poly.pdbx_strand_id
1 'polypeptide(L)'
;MSTVDKMLIKGIRSFDPENKNVITFFKPLTLIVGPNGAGKTTIIECLKLSCTGELPPNARSGHSFIHDPKVAGETETKGQIKLRFKTAACKDVVCIRSFQLTQKASKMEFKAIESVLQTINPHTGEKVCLSYRCADMDREIPALMGVSKAILENVIFVHQDEANWPLQDPSTLKKKFDDIFSATRQ
;
A
#
# COMPACT_ATOMS: atom_id res chain seq x y z
N MET A 1 14.80 11.62 8.59
CA MET A 1 13.88 11.71 7.42
C MET A 1 13.45 10.30 7.07
N SER A 2 12.13 10.06 6.97
CA SER A 2 11.63 8.75 6.54
C SER A 2 11.79 8.56 5.03
N THR A 3 12.09 7.35 4.58
CA THR A 3 12.29 7.05 3.16
C THR A 3 11.74 5.69 2.78
N VAL A 4 11.14 5.55 1.61
CA VAL A 4 10.86 4.24 1.00
C VAL A 4 12.11 3.77 0.25
N ASP A 5 12.49 2.51 0.41
CA ASP A 5 13.75 1.99 -0.14
C ASP A 5 13.52 0.88 -1.18
N LYS A 6 12.68 -0.12 -0.86
CA LYS A 6 12.37 -1.23 -1.78
C LYS A 6 10.93 -1.70 -1.59
N MET A 7 10.29 -2.13 -2.67
CA MET A 7 8.98 -2.78 -2.61
C MET A 7 8.96 -4.02 -3.49
N LEU A 8 8.43 -5.11 -2.96
CA LEU A 8 8.10 -6.31 -3.72
C LEU A 8 6.58 -6.41 -3.87
N ILE A 9 6.12 -6.68 -5.08
CA ILE A 9 4.69 -6.84 -5.42
C ILE A 9 4.50 -8.23 -6.05
N LYS A 10 3.50 -8.97 -5.57
CA LYS A 10 3.08 -10.29 -6.05
C LYS A 10 1.57 -10.39 -6.12
N GLY A 11 1.04 -10.94 -7.19
CA GLY A 11 -0.39 -11.27 -7.30
C GLY A 11 -1.31 -10.05 -7.18
N ILE A 12 -0.86 -8.87 -7.61
CA ILE A 12 -1.61 -7.62 -7.58
C ILE A 12 -1.82 -7.14 -9.02
N ARG A 13 -3.07 -7.05 -9.48
CA ARG A 13 -3.43 -6.67 -10.86
C ARG A 13 -2.59 -7.41 -11.90
N SER A 14 -1.80 -6.70 -12.71
CA SER A 14 -0.92 -7.29 -13.74
C SER A 14 0.38 -7.90 -13.19
N PHE A 15 0.68 -7.73 -11.91
CA PHE A 15 1.82 -8.38 -11.27
C PHE A 15 1.46 -9.84 -10.98
N ASP A 16 2.14 -10.71 -11.72
CA ASP A 16 2.03 -12.16 -11.58
C ASP A 16 2.31 -12.65 -10.13
N PRO A 17 1.60 -13.66 -9.62
CA PRO A 17 1.80 -14.19 -8.26
C PRO A 17 3.18 -14.83 -8.01
N GLU A 18 3.74 -15.49 -9.03
CA GLU A 18 4.98 -16.23 -8.95
C GLU A 18 6.19 -15.31 -9.10
N ASN A 19 6.07 -14.27 -9.92
CA ASN A 19 7.16 -13.32 -10.17
C ASN A 19 7.59 -12.55 -8.90
N LYS A 20 8.91 -12.36 -8.77
CA LYS A 20 9.51 -11.56 -7.68
C LYS A 20 9.90 -10.19 -8.21
N ASN A 21 8.91 -9.41 -8.64
CA ASN A 21 9.13 -8.04 -9.09
C ASN A 21 9.51 -7.16 -7.89
N VAL A 22 10.77 -6.72 -7.86
CA VAL A 22 11.30 -5.83 -6.83
C VAL A 22 11.61 -4.46 -7.43
N ILE A 23 10.98 -3.43 -6.88
CA ILE A 23 11.19 -2.04 -7.23
C ILE A 23 12.12 -1.45 -6.18
N THR A 24 13.18 -0.77 -6.63
CA THR A 24 14.09 -0.01 -5.76
C THR A 24 13.80 1.47 -5.94
N PHE A 25 13.60 2.19 -4.84
CA PHE A 25 13.38 3.62 -4.83
C PHE A 25 14.70 4.35 -4.57
N PHE A 26 15.05 5.25 -5.48
CA PHE A 26 16.26 6.05 -5.46
C PHE A 26 15.98 7.47 -4.97
N LYS A 27 17.02 8.11 -4.46
CA LYS A 27 17.02 9.48 -3.94
C LYS A 27 17.94 10.34 -4.80
N PRO A 28 17.58 11.59 -5.10
CA PRO A 28 16.34 12.26 -4.71
C PRO A 28 15.14 11.91 -5.61
N LEU A 29 15.36 11.20 -6.72
CA LEU A 29 14.34 10.95 -7.75
C LEU A 29 14.33 9.48 -8.16
N THR A 30 13.13 8.91 -8.31
CA THR A 30 12.88 7.61 -8.94
C THR A 30 12.02 7.83 -10.17
N LEU A 31 12.51 7.43 -11.35
CA LEU A 31 11.76 7.52 -12.60
C LEU A 31 11.08 6.17 -12.90
N ILE A 32 9.75 6.18 -13.01
CA ILE A 32 8.95 4.99 -13.37
C ILE A 32 8.32 5.26 -14.75
N VAL A 33 8.81 4.57 -15.77
CA VAL A 33 8.35 4.69 -17.16
C VAL A 33 7.92 3.33 -17.71
N GLY A 34 7.07 3.35 -18.72
CA GLY A 34 6.57 2.14 -19.38
C GLY A 34 5.29 2.42 -20.16
N PRO A 35 4.85 1.47 -21.01
CA PRO A 35 3.64 1.63 -21.82
C PRO A 35 2.36 1.69 -20.96
N ASN A 36 1.25 2.04 -21.59
CA ASN A 36 -0.07 1.97 -20.95
C ASN A 36 -0.37 0.51 -20.57
N GLY A 37 -0.96 0.31 -19.38
CA GLY A 37 -1.20 -1.03 -18.84
C GLY A 37 0.02 -1.71 -18.20
N ALA A 38 1.22 -1.12 -18.23
CA ALA A 38 2.43 -1.71 -17.62
C ALA A 38 2.40 -1.82 -16.08
N GLY A 39 1.36 -1.33 -15.41
CA GLY A 39 1.23 -1.38 -13.95
C GLY A 39 1.87 -0.22 -13.19
N LYS A 40 2.21 0.89 -13.87
CA LYS A 40 2.78 2.10 -13.23
C LYS A 40 1.89 2.62 -12.08
N THR A 41 0.60 2.78 -12.34
CA THR A 41 -0.38 3.23 -11.34
C THR A 41 -0.50 2.22 -10.19
N THR A 42 -0.45 0.91 -10.49
CA THR A 42 -0.45 -0.16 -9.49
C THR A 42 0.70 -0.04 -8.49
N ILE A 43 1.87 0.44 -8.91
CA ILE A 43 3.00 0.67 -7.99
C ILE A 43 2.63 1.71 -6.94
N ILE A 44 1.98 2.81 -7.36
CA ILE A 44 1.56 3.88 -6.45
C ILE A 44 0.42 3.39 -5.54
N GLU A 45 -0.53 2.63 -6.08
CA GLU A 45 -1.58 1.97 -5.29
C GLU A 45 -1.01 1.05 -4.21
N CYS A 46 0.02 0.26 -4.54
CA CYS A 46 0.69 -0.61 -3.58
C CYS A 46 1.42 0.19 -2.48
N LEU A 47 2.01 1.34 -2.81
CA LEU A 47 2.59 2.25 -1.83
C LEU A 47 1.53 2.82 -0.89
N LYS A 48 0.42 3.36 -1.45
CA LYS A 48 -0.73 3.86 -0.67
C LYS A 48 -1.24 2.78 0.28
N LEU A 49 -1.60 1.61 -0.24
CA LEU A 49 -2.16 0.50 0.54
C LEU A 49 -1.20 0.02 1.65
N SER A 50 0.09 -0.09 1.34
CA SER A 50 1.09 -0.50 2.35
C SER A 50 1.17 0.49 3.51
N CYS A 51 1.08 1.79 3.19
CA CYS A 51 1.23 2.86 4.16
C CYS A 51 -0.05 3.22 4.92
N THR A 52 -1.24 3.05 4.32
CA THR A 52 -2.50 3.56 4.88
C THR A 52 -3.57 2.49 5.10
N GLY A 53 -3.42 1.30 4.51
CA GLY A 53 -4.45 0.27 4.49
C GLY A 53 -5.58 0.51 3.49
N GLU A 54 -5.57 1.65 2.79
CA GLU A 54 -6.65 2.02 1.86
C GLU A 54 -6.50 1.33 0.51
N LEU A 55 -7.57 0.67 0.08
CA LEU A 55 -7.66 0.09 -1.25
C LEU A 55 -7.85 1.19 -2.31
N PRO A 56 -7.44 0.94 -3.57
CA PRO A 56 -7.74 1.86 -4.67
C PRO A 56 -9.26 2.07 -4.85
N PRO A 57 -9.71 3.27 -5.29
CA PRO A 57 -11.13 3.60 -5.40
C PRO A 57 -11.90 2.64 -6.33
N ASN A 58 -11.23 2.10 -7.34
CA ASN A 58 -11.83 1.18 -8.33
C ASN A 58 -11.67 -0.31 -7.98
N ALA A 59 -11.30 -0.64 -6.74
CA ALA A 59 -10.93 -2.00 -6.33
C ALA A 59 -12.11 -2.98 -6.12
N ARG A 60 -13.39 -2.54 -6.25
CA ARG A 60 -14.60 -3.37 -6.00
C ARG A 60 -14.47 -4.24 -4.74
N SER A 61 -14.28 -3.61 -3.58
CA SER A 61 -14.03 -4.31 -2.30
C SER A 61 -12.80 -5.25 -2.32
N GLY A 62 -11.76 -4.90 -3.08
CA GLY A 62 -10.49 -5.63 -3.19
C GLY A 62 -10.42 -6.64 -4.33
N HIS A 63 -11.55 -6.97 -4.98
CA HIS A 63 -11.61 -8.03 -5.99
C HIS A 63 -10.77 -7.71 -7.24
N SER A 64 -10.84 -6.48 -7.74
CA SER A 64 -10.08 -6.07 -8.94
C SER A 64 -8.65 -5.64 -8.64
N PHE A 65 -8.25 -5.68 -7.36
CA PHE A 65 -6.90 -5.35 -6.93
C PHE A 65 -5.99 -6.57 -6.93
N ILE A 66 -6.50 -7.73 -6.53
CA ILE A 66 -5.76 -9.00 -6.61
C ILE A 66 -5.79 -9.52 -8.05
N HIS A 67 -4.69 -10.13 -8.48
CA HIS A 67 -4.62 -10.78 -9.79
C HIS A 67 -5.73 -11.84 -9.90
N ASP A 68 -6.49 -11.82 -11.01
CA ASP A 68 -7.66 -12.67 -11.16
C ASP A 68 -7.22 -14.14 -11.35
N PRO A 69 -7.62 -15.07 -10.45
CA PRO A 69 -7.22 -16.47 -10.55
C PRO A 69 -7.65 -17.14 -11.86
N LYS A 70 -8.71 -16.64 -12.51
CA LYS A 70 -9.18 -17.15 -13.79
C LYS A 70 -8.17 -16.97 -14.92
N VAL A 71 -7.30 -15.96 -14.84
CA VAL A 71 -6.28 -15.69 -15.87
C VAL A 71 -5.26 -16.85 -15.93
N ALA A 72 -4.94 -17.44 -14.78
CA ALA A 72 -4.06 -18.59 -14.67
C ALA A 72 -4.80 -19.94 -14.72
N GLY A 73 -6.14 -19.94 -14.78
CA GLY A 73 -6.95 -21.17 -14.66
C GLY A 73 -6.94 -21.76 -13.25
N GLU A 74 -6.61 -20.96 -12.24
CA GLU A 74 -6.51 -21.38 -10.84
C GLU A 74 -7.82 -21.09 -10.08
N THR A 75 -8.00 -21.71 -8.92
CA THR A 75 -9.15 -21.44 -8.02
C THR A 75 -8.87 -20.31 -7.03
N GLU A 76 -7.60 -19.97 -6.84
CA GLU A 76 -7.16 -19.00 -5.84
C GLU A 76 -5.94 -18.24 -6.34
N THR A 77 -5.83 -16.98 -5.94
CA THR A 77 -4.61 -16.20 -6.08
C THR A 77 -4.28 -15.49 -4.78
N LYS A 78 -3.00 -15.58 -4.38
CA LYS A 78 -2.47 -14.87 -3.22
C LYS A 78 -1.71 -13.64 -3.67
N GLY A 79 -2.10 -12.50 -3.12
CA GLY A 79 -1.42 -11.23 -3.31
C GLY A 79 -0.53 -10.92 -2.12
N GLN A 80 0.65 -10.35 -2.35
CA GLN A 80 1.50 -9.84 -1.28
C GLN A 80 2.21 -8.56 -1.72
N ILE A 81 2.24 -7.59 -0.81
CA ILE A 81 3.05 -6.39 -0.93
C ILE A 81 4.01 -6.36 0.24
N LYS A 82 5.30 -6.21 -0.04
CA LYS A 82 6.36 -6.11 0.96
C LYS A 82 7.12 -4.81 0.76
N LEU A 83 6.85 -3.82 1.59
CA LEU A 83 7.46 -2.50 1.55
C LEU A 83 8.54 -2.37 2.63
N ARG A 84 9.77 -2.09 2.21
CA ARG A 84 10.86 -1.67 3.09
C ARG A 84 10.95 -0.14 3.09
N PHE A 85 10.93 0.43 4.27
CA PHE A 85 11.13 1.85 4.48
C PHE A 85 11.98 2.09 5.73
N LYS A 86 12.61 3.26 5.77
CA LYS A 86 13.32 3.79 6.93
C LYS A 86 12.42 4.76 7.67
N THR A 87 12.32 4.62 8.99
CA THR A 87 11.50 5.50 9.84
C THR A 87 12.12 6.88 10.02
N ALA A 88 11.36 7.81 10.61
CA ALA A 88 11.90 9.11 11.01
C ALA A 88 13.11 8.99 11.96
N ALA A 89 13.13 7.93 12.79
CA ALA A 89 14.21 7.57 13.71
C ALA A 89 15.35 6.73 13.07
N CYS A 90 15.44 6.72 11.73
CA CYS A 90 16.48 6.01 10.97
C CYS A 90 16.50 4.48 11.14
N LYS A 91 15.41 3.87 11.61
CA LYS A 91 15.30 2.40 11.76
C LYS A 91 14.73 1.78 10.50
N ASP A 92 15.28 0.64 10.10
CA ASP A 92 14.76 -0.14 8.97
C ASP A 92 13.52 -0.94 9.40
N VAL A 93 12.44 -0.78 8.64
CA VAL A 93 11.16 -1.45 8.87
C VAL A 93 10.69 -2.08 7.57
N VAL A 94 10.05 -3.24 7.70
CA VAL A 94 9.41 -3.93 6.59
C VAL A 94 7.95 -4.19 6.92
N CYS A 95 7.05 -3.57 6.16
CA CYS A 95 5.63 -3.85 6.18
C CYS A 95 5.30 -4.93 5.15
N ILE A 96 4.53 -5.94 5.55
CA ILE A 96 4.03 -7.00 4.67
C ILE A 96 2.51 -7.01 4.78
N ARG A 97 1.82 -6.87 3.65
CA ARG A 97 0.37 -7.03 3.53
C ARG A 97 0.08 -8.21 2.62
N SER A 98 -0.68 -9.17 3.11
CA SER A 98 -1.03 -10.39 2.37
C SER A 98 -2.54 -10.48 2.17
N PHE A 99 -2.94 -10.86 0.96
CA PHE A 99 -4.31 -10.91 0.50
C PHE A 99 -4.58 -12.22 -0.24
N GLN A 100 -5.84 -12.59 -0.32
CA GLN A 100 -6.31 -13.77 -1.04
C GLN A 100 -7.57 -13.42 -1.81
N LEU A 101 -7.63 -13.89 -3.05
CA LEU A 101 -8.84 -13.88 -3.86
C LEU A 101 -9.15 -15.32 -4.24
N THR A 102 -10.29 -15.82 -3.80
CA THR A 102 -10.74 -17.18 -4.07
C THR A 102 -11.97 -17.15 -4.97
N GLN A 103 -11.94 -17.93 -6.05
CA GLN A 103 -13.09 -18.17 -6.90
C GLN A 103 -13.98 -19.24 -6.27
N LYS A 104 -15.13 -18.84 -5.75
CA LYS A 104 -16.20 -19.76 -5.35
C LYS A 104 -17.15 -20.00 -6.53
N ALA A 105 -18.03 -20.99 -6.39
CA ALA A 105 -18.97 -21.39 -7.45
C ALA A 105 -19.76 -20.23 -8.07
N SER A 106 -20.19 -19.25 -7.28
CA SER A 106 -21.04 -18.13 -7.74
C SER A 106 -20.42 -16.74 -7.55
N LYS A 107 -19.28 -16.62 -6.86
CA LYS A 107 -18.69 -15.31 -6.52
C LYS A 107 -17.19 -15.40 -6.33
N MET A 108 -16.52 -14.27 -6.51
CA MET A 108 -15.17 -14.07 -6.00
C MET A 108 -15.26 -13.68 -4.53
N GLU A 109 -14.34 -14.17 -3.71
CA GLU A 109 -14.21 -13.79 -2.30
C GLU A 109 -12.82 -13.23 -2.04
N PHE A 110 -12.76 -11.94 -1.72
CA PHE A 110 -11.54 -11.27 -1.27
C PHE A 110 -11.38 -11.40 0.24
N LYS A 111 -10.15 -11.67 0.69
CA LYS A 111 -9.78 -11.71 2.10
C LYS A 111 -8.42 -11.05 2.31
N ALA A 112 -8.35 -10.08 3.23
CA ALA A 112 -7.08 -9.66 3.82
C ALA A 112 -6.65 -10.74 4.83
N ILE A 113 -5.48 -11.33 4.64
CA ILE A 113 -5.02 -12.49 5.42
C ILE A 113 -4.25 -12.03 6.64
N GLU A 114 -3.09 -11.42 6.40
CA GLU A 114 -2.11 -11.12 7.43
C GLU A 114 -1.43 -9.80 7.11
N SER A 115 -1.17 -9.03 8.16
CA SER A 115 -0.37 -7.82 8.12
C SER A 115 0.80 -8.01 9.10
N VAL A 116 2.04 -8.06 8.60
CA VAL A 116 3.24 -8.28 9.43
C VAL A 116 4.14 -7.05 9.38
N LEU A 117 4.61 -6.62 10.55
CA LEU A 117 5.65 -5.61 10.69
C LEU A 117 6.94 -6.28 11.14
N GLN A 118 7.98 -6.17 10.33
CA GLN A 118 9.32 -6.66 10.69
C GLN A 118 10.22 -5.47 11.00
N THR A 119 10.89 -5.52 12.14
CA THR A 119 11.89 -4.53 12.56
C THR A 119 13.18 -5.24 12.95
N ILE A 120 14.27 -4.49 13.10
CA ILE A 120 15.53 -5.02 13.64
C ILE A 120 15.64 -4.58 15.09
N ASN A 121 15.87 -5.53 16.00
CA ASN A 121 16.14 -5.23 17.39
C ASN A 121 17.50 -4.49 17.47
N PRO A 122 17.53 -3.26 18.00
CA PRO A 122 18.76 -2.47 18.05
C PRO A 122 19.81 -3.05 19.01
N HIS A 123 19.42 -3.90 19.97
CA HIS A 123 20.32 -4.48 20.96
C HIS A 123 20.89 -5.83 20.52
N THR A 124 20.08 -6.67 19.87
CA THR A 124 20.50 -8.02 19.45
C THR A 124 20.86 -8.11 17.97
N GLY A 125 20.47 -7.14 17.15
CA GLY A 125 20.62 -7.19 15.69
C GLY A 125 19.66 -8.18 15.01
N GLU A 126 18.82 -8.87 15.76
CA GLU A 126 17.90 -9.87 15.24
C GLU A 126 16.65 -9.24 14.62
N LYS A 127 16.07 -9.95 13.64
CA LYS A 127 14.80 -9.56 13.04
C LYS A 127 13.67 -9.93 14.00
N VAL A 128 12.93 -8.92 14.43
CA VAL A 128 11.71 -9.09 15.24
C VAL A 128 10.51 -8.95 14.30
N CYS A 129 9.67 -9.98 14.26
CA CYS A 129 8.42 -9.97 13.49
C CYS A 129 7.26 -9.82 14.47
N LEU A 130 6.49 -8.75 14.29
CA LEU A 130 5.27 -8.49 15.04
C LEU A 130 4.10 -8.66 14.06
N SER A 131 3.24 -9.64 14.32
CA SER A 131 1.98 -9.80 13.59
C SER A 131 0.95 -8.87 14.23
N TYR A 132 0.34 -8.00 13.43
CA TYR A 132 -0.64 -7.02 13.89
C TYR A 132 -1.99 -7.30 13.26
N ARG A 133 -3.07 -6.88 13.94
CA ARG A 133 -4.36 -6.74 13.24
C ARG A 133 -4.20 -5.66 12.17
N CYS A 134 -4.90 -5.79 11.05
CA CYS A 134 -4.80 -4.82 9.95
C CYS A 134 -5.02 -3.38 10.43
N ALA A 135 -6.04 -3.16 11.28
CA ALA A 135 -6.39 -1.84 11.82
C ALA A 135 -5.28 -1.22 12.68
N ASP A 136 -4.51 -2.03 13.41
CA ASP A 136 -3.38 -1.54 14.19
C ASP A 136 -2.25 -1.10 13.26
N MET A 137 -2.00 -1.86 12.19
CA MET A 137 -0.97 -1.51 11.22
C MET A 137 -1.27 -0.24 10.43
N ASP A 138 -2.54 0.02 10.12
CA ASP A 138 -2.98 1.23 9.41
C ASP A 138 -2.73 2.51 10.23
N ARG A 139 -2.57 2.37 11.56
CA ARG A 139 -2.18 3.44 12.48
C ARG A 139 -0.66 3.49 12.71
N GLU A 140 -0.03 2.33 12.90
CA GLU A 140 1.39 2.23 13.22
C GLU A 140 2.31 2.65 12.08
N ILE A 141 2.00 2.29 10.82
CA ILE A 141 2.88 2.62 9.69
C ILE A 141 3.00 4.14 9.48
N PRO A 142 1.91 4.93 9.40
CA PRO A 142 2.00 6.39 9.33
C PRO A 142 2.81 6.99 10.49
N ALA A 143 2.58 6.50 11.72
CA ALA A 143 3.29 6.96 12.91
C ALA A 143 4.81 6.69 12.82
N LEU A 144 5.22 5.51 12.37
CA LEU A 144 6.62 5.15 12.14
C LEU A 144 7.28 5.98 11.02
N MET A 145 6.51 6.33 9.98
CA MET A 145 6.98 7.23 8.92
C MET A 145 7.06 8.69 9.38
N GLY A 146 6.36 9.05 10.46
CA GLY A 146 6.29 10.42 10.96
C GLY A 146 5.42 11.33 10.08
N VAL A 147 4.45 10.75 9.38
CA VAL A 147 3.54 11.46 8.46
C VAL A 147 2.11 11.02 8.75
N SER A 148 1.14 11.94 8.76
CA SER A 148 -0.26 11.57 9.01
C SER A 148 -0.81 10.69 7.87
N LYS A 149 -1.78 9.83 8.20
CA LYS A 149 -2.48 9.00 7.20
C LYS A 149 -3.09 9.87 6.09
N ALA A 150 -3.69 11.00 6.46
CA ALA A 150 -4.29 11.93 5.50
C ALA A 150 -3.27 12.52 4.51
N ILE A 151 -2.05 12.83 4.96
CA ILE A 151 -0.98 13.32 4.05
C ILE A 151 -0.51 12.19 3.13
N LEU A 152 -0.30 10.97 3.66
CA LEU A 152 0.08 9.82 2.85
C LEU A 152 -0.97 9.52 1.75
N GLU A 153 -2.25 9.65 2.08
CA GLU A 153 -3.35 9.36 1.19
C GLU A 153 -3.69 10.48 0.19
N ASN A 154 -3.77 11.72 0.65
CA ASN A 154 -4.30 12.83 -0.14
C ASN A 154 -3.20 13.64 -0.84
N VAL A 155 -1.94 13.47 -0.45
CA VAL A 155 -0.82 14.29 -0.93
C VAL A 155 0.30 13.44 -1.52
N ILE A 156 0.83 12.46 -0.77
CA ILE A 156 2.03 11.72 -1.18
C ILE A 156 1.72 10.59 -2.18
N PHE A 157 0.74 9.73 -1.86
CA PHE A 157 0.36 8.57 -2.67
C PHE A 157 -1.07 8.68 -3.18
N VAL A 158 -1.51 9.89 -3.53
CA VAL A 158 -2.82 10.14 -4.11
C VAL A 158 -3.04 9.28 -5.37
N HIS A 159 -4.22 8.69 -5.48
CA HIS A 159 -4.56 7.89 -6.65
C HIS A 159 -4.67 8.77 -7.89
N GLN A 160 -4.29 8.26 -9.06
CA GLN A 160 -4.31 9.01 -10.32
C GLN A 160 -5.69 9.63 -10.61
N ASP A 161 -6.76 8.84 -10.43
CA ASP A 161 -8.15 9.30 -10.64
C ASP A 161 -8.61 10.35 -9.62
N GLU A 162 -7.90 10.49 -8.50
CA GLU A 162 -8.22 11.42 -7.40
C GLU A 162 -7.25 12.62 -7.35
N ALA A 163 -6.23 12.68 -8.23
CA ALA A 163 -5.16 13.66 -8.16
C ALA A 163 -5.64 15.11 -8.34
N ASN A 164 -6.76 15.31 -9.03
CA ASN A 164 -7.38 16.62 -9.25
C ASN A 164 -8.33 17.03 -8.12
N TRP A 165 -8.29 16.37 -6.94
CA TRP A 165 -9.11 16.75 -5.79
C TRP A 165 -9.03 18.24 -5.39
N PRO A 166 -7.91 18.98 -5.58
CA PRO A 166 -7.87 20.41 -5.26
C PRO A 166 -8.77 21.27 -6.15
N LEU A 167 -9.20 20.74 -7.31
CA LEU A 167 -10.05 21.42 -8.29
C LEU A 167 -11.51 20.93 -8.24
N GLN A 168 -11.84 20.06 -7.30
CA GLN A 168 -13.21 19.55 -7.11
C GLN A 168 -14.09 20.59 -6.42
N ASP A 169 -15.36 20.23 -6.22
CA ASP A 169 -16.34 21.10 -5.58
C ASP A 169 -15.91 21.52 -4.15
N PRO A 170 -16.42 22.67 -3.64
CA PRO A 170 -16.02 23.20 -2.33
C PRO A 170 -16.21 22.22 -1.16
N SER A 171 -17.17 21.29 -1.23
CA SER A 171 -17.43 20.34 -0.14
C SER A 171 -16.36 19.25 -0.10
N THR A 172 -15.98 18.70 -1.25
CA THR A 172 -14.89 17.72 -1.39
C THR A 172 -13.56 18.34 -0.98
N LEU A 173 -13.30 19.56 -1.46
CA LEU A 173 -12.10 20.33 -1.13
C LEU A 173 -11.99 20.53 0.38
N LYS A 174 -13.03 21.08 1.00
CA LYS A 174 -13.07 21.33 2.45
C LYS A 174 -12.83 20.06 3.25
N LYS A 175 -13.45 18.95 2.87
CA LYS A 175 -13.26 17.66 3.56
C LYS A 175 -11.79 17.22 3.54
N LYS A 176 -11.14 17.26 2.37
CA LYS A 176 -9.72 16.88 2.24
C LYS A 176 -8.80 17.81 3.02
N PHE A 177 -9.09 19.12 3.03
CA PHE A 177 -8.39 20.08 3.88
C PHE A 177 -8.57 19.76 5.37
N ASP A 178 -9.81 19.55 5.83
CA ASP A 178 -10.10 19.22 7.22
C ASP A 178 -9.37 17.93 7.66
N ASP A 179 -9.30 16.92 6.79
CA ASP A 179 -8.56 15.66 7.03
C ASP A 179 -7.04 15.91 7.12
N ILE A 180 -6.46 16.66 6.17
CA ILE A 180 -5.03 16.93 6.08
C ILE A 180 -4.55 17.76 7.26
N PHE A 181 -5.23 18.87 7.53
CA PHE A 181 -4.84 19.79 8.57
C PHE A 181 -5.23 19.27 9.94
N SER A 182 -6.14 18.28 9.99
CA SER A 182 -6.85 17.87 11.20
C SER A 182 -7.41 19.12 11.85
N ALA A 183 -8.70 19.43 11.70
CA ALA A 183 -9.34 20.48 12.47
C ALA A 183 -9.25 20.14 13.98
N THR A 184 -8.06 20.35 14.52
CA THR A 184 -7.68 20.27 15.89
C THR A 184 -8.26 21.56 16.40
N ARG A 185 -9.50 21.48 16.88
CA ARG A 185 -9.89 22.28 18.02
C ARG A 185 -8.92 21.86 19.14
N GLN A 186 -7.75 22.49 19.18
CA GLN A 186 -7.04 22.73 20.43
C GLN A 186 -7.66 23.98 21.06
#